data_AF-A0AAD0RSR4-F1
#
_entry.id   AF-A0AAD0RSR4-F1
#
_cell.length_a   1.000
_cell.length_b   1.000
_cell.length_c   1.000
_cell.angle_alpha   90.00
_cell.angle_beta   90.00
_cell.angle_gamma   90.00
#
_symmetry.space_group_name_H-M   'P 1'
#
loop_
_entity.id
_entity.type
_entity.pdbx_description
1 polymer ?
#
loop_
_entity_poly.entity_id
_entity_poly.type
_entity_poly.pdbx_seq_one_letter_code
_entity_poly.pdbx_strand_id
1 'polypeptide(L)'
;MGARLKDINICALSLLAIVPFTLETAVFSSGFISLDSSKDQRLLQNTLIFGAHFLIDLMVVFPLTYRVELTRKLFPKFKTRYTFADAIMPWLAIFSVCMSFAALVENYLRNAKGVNLTFFFYSFDVSGYLIYSANCLILLILAAVTYKEAYDYALPSLRKKR
;
A
#
# COMPACT_ATOMS: atom_id res chain seq x y z
N MET A 1 13.68 -11.82 -5.14
CA MET A 1 14.68 -12.06 -4.06
C MET A 1 14.10 -12.88 -2.91
N GLY A 2 12.93 -12.56 -2.34
CA GLY A 2 12.31 -13.32 -1.23
C GLY A 2 12.19 -14.84 -1.46
N ALA A 3 11.74 -15.28 -2.63
CA ALA A 3 11.69 -16.71 -2.97
C ALA A 3 13.08 -17.37 -3.07
N ARG A 4 14.11 -16.62 -3.48
CA ARG A 4 15.51 -17.10 -3.52
C ARG A 4 16.16 -17.10 -2.13
N LEU A 5 15.78 -16.15 -1.29
CA LEU A 5 16.17 -16.05 0.13
C LEU A 5 15.37 -16.98 1.04
N LYS A 6 14.31 -17.62 0.52
CA LYS A 6 13.32 -18.40 1.28
C LYS A 6 12.73 -17.64 2.47
N ASP A 7 12.65 -16.31 2.40
CA ASP A 7 12.09 -15.48 3.45
C ASP A 7 10.62 -15.13 3.13
N ILE A 8 9.70 -15.77 3.87
CA ILE A 8 8.26 -15.57 3.73
C ILE A 8 7.82 -14.16 4.13
N ASN A 9 8.58 -13.46 4.98
CA ASN A 9 8.24 -12.13 5.49
C ASN A 9 8.32 -11.10 4.37
N ILE A 10 9.41 -11.10 3.59
CA ILE A 10 9.55 -10.22 2.42
C ILE A 10 8.46 -10.52 1.40
N CYS A 11 8.18 -11.80 1.12
CA CYS A 11 7.14 -12.17 0.17
C CYS A 11 5.77 -11.67 0.60
N ALA A 12 5.36 -11.93 1.85
CA ALA A 12 4.07 -11.50 2.38
C ALA A 12 3.92 -9.97 2.36
N LEU A 13 4.93 -9.23 2.84
CA LEU A 13 4.88 -7.76 2.85
C LEU A 13 4.89 -7.17 1.43
N SER A 14 5.63 -7.76 0.49
CA SER A 14 5.62 -7.31 -0.91
C SER A 14 4.26 -7.52 -1.58
N LEU A 15 3.58 -8.63 -1.25
CA LEU A 15 2.22 -8.89 -1.74
C LEU A 15 1.25 -7.87 -1.15
N LEU A 16 1.31 -7.60 0.16
CA LEU A 16 0.44 -6.61 0.78
C LEU A 16 0.69 -5.18 0.28
N ALA A 17 1.94 -4.85 -0.10
CA ALA A 17 2.27 -3.55 -0.68
C ALA A 17 1.73 -3.36 -2.11
N ILE A 18 1.66 -4.43 -2.92
CA ILE A 18 1.24 -4.34 -4.33
C ILE A 18 -0.27 -4.48 -4.53
N VAL A 19 -0.97 -5.13 -3.58
CA VAL A 19 -2.42 -5.32 -3.61
C VAL A 19 -3.20 -4.01 -3.82
N PRO A 20 -3.01 -2.93 -3.03
CA PRO A 20 -3.78 -1.70 -3.21
C PRO A 20 -3.58 -1.11 -4.61
N PHE A 21 -2.32 -1.00 -5.07
CA PHE A 21 -2.00 -0.50 -6.40
C PHE A 21 -2.66 -1.31 -7.53
N THR A 22 -2.66 -2.65 -7.38
CA THR A 22 -3.26 -3.55 -8.37
C THR A 22 -4.77 -3.39 -8.40
N LEU A 23 -5.41 -3.27 -7.23
CA LEU A 23 -6.86 -3.07 -7.11
C LEU A 23 -7.27 -1.71 -7.68
N GLU A 24 -6.55 -0.64 -7.35
CA GLU A 24 -6.80 0.70 -7.91
C GLU A 24 -6.68 0.68 -9.43
N THR A 25 -5.57 0.15 -9.95
CA THR A 25 -5.37 0.04 -11.40
C THR A 25 -6.49 -0.76 -12.05
N ALA A 26 -6.91 -1.87 -11.45
CA ALA A 26 -8.02 -2.69 -11.95
C ALA A 26 -9.35 -1.93 -11.96
N VAL A 27 -9.66 -1.13 -10.94
CA VAL A 27 -10.90 -0.35 -10.85
C VAL A 27 -10.92 0.82 -11.83
N PHE A 28 -9.82 1.56 -11.94
CA PHE A 28 -9.79 2.78 -12.77
C PHE A 28 -9.45 2.52 -14.23
N SER A 29 -8.59 1.54 -14.54
CA SER A 29 -8.20 1.24 -15.93
C SER A 29 -9.22 0.41 -16.70
N SER A 30 -10.07 -0.34 -15.99
CA SER A 30 -11.20 -1.07 -16.61
C SER A 30 -12.35 -0.17 -17.03
N GLY A 31 -12.35 1.10 -16.60
CA GLY A 31 -13.45 2.04 -16.85
C GLY A 31 -14.68 1.81 -15.96
N PHE A 32 -14.60 0.97 -14.92
CA PHE A 32 -15.70 0.84 -13.94
C PHE A 32 -16.03 2.18 -13.26
N ILE A 33 -15.01 3.01 -13.04
CA ILE A 33 -15.16 4.38 -12.55
C ILE A 33 -14.45 5.31 -13.56
N SER A 34 -15.21 6.16 -14.24
CA SER A 34 -14.64 7.20 -15.10
C SER A 34 -13.89 8.23 -14.25
N LEU A 35 -12.74 8.68 -14.76
CA LEU A 35 -11.97 9.79 -14.16
C LEU A 35 -12.42 11.16 -14.71
N ASP A 36 -13.26 11.20 -15.75
CA ASP A 36 -13.69 12.44 -16.41
C ASP A 36 -14.92 13.07 -15.73
N SER A 37 -14.70 14.14 -14.97
CA SER A 37 -15.74 14.86 -14.24
C SER A 37 -16.38 15.98 -15.04
N SER A 38 -17.62 15.73 -15.49
CA SER A 38 -18.54 16.80 -15.89
C SER A 38 -18.95 17.65 -14.68
N LYS A 39 -19.24 18.95 -14.91
CA LYS A 39 -19.57 19.90 -13.83
C LYS A 39 -20.81 19.48 -13.02
N ASP A 40 -21.80 18.89 -13.67
CA ASP A 40 -23.07 18.52 -13.04
C ASP A 40 -22.96 17.28 -12.15
N GLN A 41 -22.00 16.39 -12.43
CA GLN A 41 -21.84 15.12 -11.70
C GLN A 41 -20.57 15.07 -10.83
N ARG A 42 -19.85 16.19 -10.70
CA ARG A 42 -18.57 16.28 -10.00
C ARG A 42 -18.62 15.80 -8.55
N LEU A 43 -19.70 16.10 -7.82
CA LEU A 43 -19.85 15.62 -6.44
C LEU A 43 -19.88 14.10 -6.39
N LEU A 44 -20.76 13.47 -7.17
CA LEU A 44 -20.95 12.03 -7.20
C LEU A 44 -19.68 11.32 -7.66
N GLN A 45 -19.08 11.80 -8.74
CA GLN A 45 -17.92 11.14 -9.35
C GLN A 45 -16.68 11.19 -8.46
N ASN A 46 -16.36 12.34 -7.89
CA ASN A 46 -15.25 12.44 -6.94
C ASN A 46 -15.51 11.63 -5.67
N THR A 47 -16.78 11.49 -5.25
CA THR A 47 -17.14 10.62 -4.13
C THR A 47 -16.86 9.15 -4.46
N LEU A 48 -17.15 8.71 -5.69
CA LEU A 48 -16.80 7.37 -6.15
C LEU A 48 -15.29 7.15 -6.22
N ILE A 49 -14.54 8.13 -6.74
CA ILE A 49 -13.08 8.04 -6.86
C ILE A 49 -12.44 7.96 -5.47
N PHE A 50 -12.63 8.98 -4.62
CA PHE A 50 -12.02 8.99 -3.28
C PHE A 50 -12.59 7.91 -2.37
N GLY A 51 -13.85 7.52 -2.57
CA GLY A 51 -14.50 6.43 -1.86
C GLY A 51 -13.89 5.07 -2.20
N ALA A 52 -13.59 4.83 -3.48
CA ALA A 52 -12.91 3.61 -3.90
C ALA A 52 -11.50 3.51 -3.29
N HIS A 53 -10.71 4.59 -3.35
CA HIS A 53 -9.40 4.65 -2.68
C HIS A 53 -9.51 4.39 -1.17
N PHE A 54 -10.44 5.06 -0.49
CA PHE A 54 -10.69 4.86 0.94
C PHE A 54 -10.99 3.40 1.29
N LEU A 55 -11.85 2.73 0.52
CA LEU A 55 -12.21 1.33 0.77
C LEU A 55 -11.04 0.38 0.50
N ILE A 56 -10.29 0.59 -0.59
CA ILE A 56 -9.11 -0.21 -0.92
C ILE A 56 -8.05 -0.07 0.17
N ASP A 57 -7.75 1.16 0.59
CA ASP A 57 -6.79 1.42 1.64
C ASP A 57 -7.20 0.77 2.97
N LEU A 58 -8.48 0.89 3.33
CA LEU A 58 -9.03 0.29 4.56
C LEU A 58 -8.91 -1.24 4.55
N MET A 59 -9.14 -1.87 3.40
CA MET A 59 -8.98 -3.33 3.23
C MET A 59 -7.54 -3.80 3.45
N VAL A 60 -6.54 -2.94 3.23
CA VAL A 60 -5.11 -3.28 3.36
C VAL A 60 -4.59 -3.04 4.78
N VAL A 61 -5.21 -2.14 5.56
CA VAL A 61 -4.82 -1.89 6.96
C VAL A 61 -4.88 -3.17 7.80
N PHE A 62 -6.02 -3.86 7.80
CA PHE A 62 -6.20 -5.07 8.61
C PHE A 62 -5.14 -6.16 8.34
N PRO A 63 -4.91 -6.61 7.09
CA PRO A 63 -3.92 -7.63 6.83
C PRO A 63 -2.48 -7.16 7.07
N LEU A 64 -2.18 -5.87 7.00
CA LEU A 64 -0.88 -5.33 7.40
C LEU A 64 -0.68 -5.36 8.92
N THR A 65 -1.69 -4.95 9.70
CA THR A 65 -1.61 -4.95 11.17
C THR A 65 -1.42 -6.36 11.74
N TYR A 66 -2.10 -7.36 11.19
CA TYR A 66 -2.04 -8.75 11.66
C TYR A 66 -1.20 -9.66 10.76
N ARG A 67 -0.28 -9.07 9.99
CA ARG A 67 0.45 -9.75 8.92
C ARG A 67 1.19 -10.99 9.43
N VAL A 68 1.80 -10.93 10.60
CA VAL A 68 2.57 -12.04 11.19
C VAL A 68 1.66 -13.18 11.62
N GLU A 69 0.55 -12.89 12.29
CA GLU A 69 -0.44 -13.86 12.74
C GLU A 69 -1.10 -14.56 11.55
N LEU A 70 -1.49 -13.79 10.53
CA LEU A 70 -2.05 -14.29 9.28
C LEU A 70 -1.05 -15.19 8.55
N THR A 71 0.20 -14.75 8.41
CA THR A 71 1.24 -15.56 7.74
C THR A 71 1.50 -16.86 8.50
N ARG A 72 1.56 -16.82 9.84
CA ARG A 72 1.80 -18.01 10.68
C ARG A 72 0.65 -19.01 10.58
N LYS A 73 -0.59 -18.52 10.46
CA LYS A 73 -1.79 -19.36 10.29
C LYS A 73 -1.85 -20.00 8.90
N LEU A 74 -1.53 -19.24 7.85
CA LEU A 74 -1.56 -19.72 6.46
C LEU A 74 -0.36 -20.62 6.12
N PHE A 75 0.81 -20.32 6.68
CA PHE A 75 2.05 -21.03 6.40
C PHE A 75 2.82 -21.40 7.67
N PRO A 76 2.30 -22.36 8.46
CA PRO A 76 2.88 -22.72 9.75
C PRO A 76 4.30 -23.31 9.66
N LYS A 77 4.71 -23.80 8.47
CA LYS A 77 6.02 -24.41 8.24
C LYS A 77 7.15 -23.39 8.01
N PHE A 78 6.83 -22.13 7.73
CA PHE A 78 7.85 -21.10 7.48
C PHE A 78 8.16 -20.29 8.73
N LYS A 79 9.43 -19.90 8.88
CA LYS A 79 9.89 -19.03 9.98
C LYS A 79 9.38 -17.61 9.76
N THR A 80 8.25 -17.33 10.37
CA THR A 80 7.61 -16.01 10.37
C THR A 80 8.14 -15.20 11.55
N ARG A 81 8.55 -13.95 11.31
CA ARG A 81 9.05 -13.03 12.33
C ARG A 81 8.48 -11.63 12.12
N TYR A 82 8.38 -10.88 13.21
CA TYR A 82 8.19 -9.44 13.14
C TYR A 82 9.46 -8.78 12.62
N THR A 83 9.28 -7.78 11.77
CA THR A 83 10.31 -6.97 11.14
C THR A 83 10.00 -5.50 11.40
N PHE A 84 10.95 -4.61 11.16
CA PHE A 84 10.71 -3.16 11.29
C PHE A 84 9.61 -2.68 10.30
N ALA A 85 9.42 -3.37 9.17
CA ALA A 85 8.39 -3.05 8.21
C ALA A 85 6.98 -3.25 8.78
N ASP A 86 6.79 -4.28 9.61
CA ASP A 86 5.52 -4.53 10.31
C ASP A 86 5.17 -3.40 11.30
N ALA A 87 6.17 -2.62 11.74
CA ALA A 87 5.95 -1.46 12.60
C ALA A 87 5.66 -0.17 11.84
N ILE A 88 6.00 -0.06 10.55
CA ILE A 88 5.89 1.19 9.77
C ILE A 88 4.77 1.12 8.73
N MET A 89 4.69 0.02 7.97
CA MET A 89 3.74 -0.11 6.85
C MET A 89 2.27 0.03 7.26
N PRO A 90 1.80 -0.48 8.42
CA PRO A 90 0.43 -0.24 8.86
C PRO A 90 0.13 1.26 9.07
N TRP A 91 1.09 2.04 9.57
CA TRP A 91 0.90 3.49 9.74
C TRP A 91 0.84 4.23 8.41
N LEU A 92 1.61 3.79 7.41
CA LEU A 92 1.50 4.34 6.05
C LEU A 92 0.12 4.05 5.46
N ALA A 93 -0.42 2.85 5.66
CA ALA A 93 -1.77 2.50 5.21
C ALA A 93 -2.84 3.33 5.93
N ILE A 94 -2.73 3.49 7.25
CA ILE A 94 -3.64 4.35 8.03
C ILE A 94 -3.56 5.80 7.54
N PHE A 95 -2.37 6.30 7.24
CA PHE A 95 -2.19 7.63 6.68
C PHE A 95 -2.90 7.78 5.32
N SER A 96 -2.81 6.77 4.44
CA SER A 96 -3.56 6.73 3.18
C SER A 96 -5.07 6.82 3.41
N VAL A 97 -5.61 6.02 4.33
CA VAL A 97 -7.03 6.04 4.73
C VAL A 97 -7.45 7.45 5.20
N CYS A 98 -6.64 8.09 6.04
CA CYS A 98 -6.91 9.44 6.52
C CYS A 98 -6.91 10.47 5.38
N MET A 99 -5.98 10.38 4.44
CA MET A 99 -5.91 11.26 3.26
C MET A 99 -7.13 11.09 2.35
N SER A 100 -7.51 9.83 2.05
CA SER A 100 -8.70 9.49 1.26
C SER A 100 -9.98 9.97 1.93
N PHE A 101 -10.09 9.83 3.25
CA PHE A 101 -11.23 10.34 4.02
C PHE A 101 -11.29 11.88 4.02
N ALA A 102 -10.15 12.56 4.22
CA ALA A 102 -10.09 14.01 4.18
C ALA A 102 -10.47 14.57 2.79
N ALA A 103 -10.02 13.90 1.72
CA ALA A 103 -10.41 14.23 0.35
C ALA A 103 -11.93 14.06 0.10
N LEU A 104 -12.55 13.01 0.66
CA LEU A 104 -14.02 12.84 0.62
C LEU A 104 -14.75 13.99 1.32
N VAL A 105 -14.33 14.35 2.53
CA VAL A 105 -14.93 15.46 3.30
C VAL A 105 -14.77 16.78 2.55
N GLU A 106 -13.57 17.06 2.04
CA GLU A 106 -13.30 18.26 1.23
C GLU A 106 -14.16 18.27 -0.04
N ASN A 107 -14.31 17.14 -0.73
CA ASN A 107 -15.14 17.02 -1.91
C ASN A 107 -16.62 17.35 -1.62
N TYR A 108 -17.15 16.87 -0.50
CA TYR A 108 -18.49 17.19 -0.06
C TYR A 108 -18.65 18.67 0.28
N LEU A 109 -17.74 19.25 1.08
CA LEU A 109 -17.78 20.66 1.44
C LEU A 109 -17.69 21.56 0.20
N ARG A 110 -16.82 21.21 -0.76
CA ARG A 110 -16.63 21.98 -1.98
C ARG A 110 -17.84 21.92 -2.90
N ASN A 111 -18.32 20.72 -3.22
CA ASN A 111 -19.32 20.56 -4.27
C ASN A 111 -20.77 20.57 -3.76
N ALA A 112 -21.02 20.27 -2.48
CA ALA A 112 -22.37 20.31 -1.89
C ALA A 112 -22.63 21.59 -1.08
N LYS A 113 -21.60 22.19 -0.47
CA LYS A 113 -21.72 23.40 0.37
C LYS A 113 -21.09 24.65 -0.23
N GLY A 114 -20.39 24.54 -1.35
CA GLY A 114 -19.78 25.69 -2.05
C GLY A 114 -18.54 26.26 -1.35
N VAL A 115 -17.91 25.51 -0.44
CA VAL A 115 -16.69 25.95 0.25
C VAL A 115 -15.50 25.87 -0.69
N ASN A 116 -14.70 26.93 -0.82
CA ASN A 116 -13.53 26.93 -1.70
C ASN A 116 -12.29 26.32 -0.99
N LEU A 117 -12.35 25.03 -0.67
CA LEU A 117 -11.24 24.25 -0.09
C LEU A 117 -10.75 23.22 -1.11
N THR A 118 -9.44 23.17 -1.37
CA THR A 118 -8.83 22.32 -2.41
C THR A 118 -7.51 21.65 -1.96
N PHE A 119 -7.18 21.71 -0.67
CA PHE A 119 -5.89 21.28 -0.15
C PHE A 119 -5.67 19.78 -0.31
N PHE A 120 -6.63 18.97 0.14
CA PHE A 120 -6.55 17.51 0.04
C PHE A 120 -6.73 17.05 -1.39
N PHE A 121 -7.56 17.72 -2.19
CA PHE A 121 -7.72 17.42 -3.62
C PHE A 121 -6.40 17.52 -4.38
N TYR A 122 -5.61 18.58 -4.17
CA TYR A 122 -4.31 18.72 -4.85
C TYR A 122 -3.21 17.85 -4.24
N SER A 123 -3.28 17.58 -2.94
CA SER A 123 -2.27 16.78 -2.24
C SER A 123 -2.46 15.27 -2.45
N PHE A 124 -3.64 14.84 -2.91
CA PHE A 124 -4.02 13.43 -3.00
C PHE A 124 -3.05 12.62 -3.86
N ASP A 125 -2.82 13.04 -5.11
CA ASP A 125 -1.90 12.36 -6.03
C ASP A 125 -0.48 12.27 -5.46
N VAL A 126 0.03 13.39 -4.95
CA VAL A 126 1.39 13.45 -4.37
C VAL A 126 1.51 12.51 -3.17
N SER A 127 0.51 12.48 -2.31
CA SER A 127 0.50 11.61 -1.13
C SER A 127 0.50 10.12 -1.52
N GLY A 128 -0.23 9.72 -2.56
CA GLY A 128 -0.22 8.37 -3.09
C GLY A 128 1.18 7.95 -3.58
N TYR A 129 1.84 8.79 -4.37
CA TYR A 129 3.21 8.52 -4.83
C TYR A 129 4.23 8.44 -3.69
N LEU A 130 4.08 9.29 -2.65
CA LEU A 130 4.93 9.24 -1.47
C LEU A 130 4.74 7.95 -0.67
N ILE A 131 3.50 7.49 -0.49
CA ILE A 131 3.21 6.22 0.20
C ILE A 131 3.78 5.04 -0.59
N TYR A 132 3.59 5.03 -1.91
CA TYR A 132 4.11 3.97 -2.77
C TYR A 132 5.65 3.90 -2.72
N SER A 133 6.33 5.05 -2.86
CA SER A 133 7.78 5.12 -2.79
C SER A 133 8.32 4.73 -1.41
N ALA A 134 7.66 5.14 -0.33
CA ALA A 134 8.01 4.73 1.03
C ALA A 134 7.90 3.21 1.22
N ASN A 135 6.83 2.58 0.74
CA ASN A 135 6.67 1.12 0.77
C ASN A 135 7.79 0.41 0.00
N CYS A 136 8.16 0.91 -1.19
CA CYS A 136 9.27 0.37 -1.97
C CYS A 136 10.60 0.49 -1.23
N LEU A 137 10.87 1.62 -0.60
CA LEU A 137 12.08 1.85 0.20
C LEU A 137 12.15 0.91 1.40
N ILE A 138 11.05 0.74 2.14
CA ILE A 138 10.97 -0.19 3.28
C ILE A 138 11.27 -1.62 2.83
N LEU A 139 10.66 -2.07 1.73
CA LEU A 139 10.90 -3.41 1.19
C LEU A 139 12.35 -3.60 0.72
N LEU A 140 12.96 -2.57 0.12
CA LEU A 140 14.36 -2.59 -0.29
C LEU A 140 15.29 -2.72 0.92
N ILE A 141 15.07 -1.92 1.97
CA ILE A 141 15.85 -1.99 3.21
C ILE A 141 15.69 -3.36 3.86
N LEU A 142 14.46 -3.89 3.91
CA LEU A 142 14.19 -5.23 4.46
C LEU A 142 14.91 -6.32 3.67
N ALA A 143 14.93 -6.22 2.34
CA ALA A 143 15.67 -7.14 1.48
C ALA A 143 17.17 -7.05 1.72
N ALA A 144 17.73 -5.84 1.87
CA ALA A 144 19.15 -5.63 2.15
C ALA A 144 19.56 -6.19 3.52
N VAL A 145 18.77 -5.95 4.57
CA VAL A 145 19.01 -6.49 5.92
C VAL A 145 18.94 -8.02 5.91
N THR A 146 17.93 -8.59 5.26
CA THR A 146 17.77 -10.05 5.17
C THR A 146 18.91 -10.69 4.36
N TYR A 147 19.38 -10.03 3.31
CA TYR A 147 20.53 -10.50 2.54
C TYR A 147 21.82 -10.49 3.38
N LYS A 148 22.04 -9.42 4.16
CA LYS A 148 23.14 -9.33 5.12
C LYS A 148 23.10 -10.46 6.14
N GLU A 149 21.95 -10.72 6.74
CA GLU A 149 21.80 -11.79 7.73
C GLU A 149 22.05 -13.18 7.15
N ALA A 150 21.65 -13.41 5.90
CA ALA A 150 21.77 -14.73 5.26
C ALA A 150 23.17 -15.01 4.68
N TYR A 151 23.87 -13.98 4.19
CA TYR A 151 25.08 -14.15 3.39
C TYR A 151 26.24 -13.23 3.79
N ASP A 152 26.08 -12.35 4.77
CA ASP A 152 27.08 -11.34 5.18
C ASP A 152 27.65 -10.54 4.00
N TYR A 153 26.78 -10.18 3.05
CA TYR A 153 27.14 -9.55 1.77
C TYR A 153 28.11 -10.33 0.88
N ALA A 154 28.34 -11.62 1.13
CA ALA A 154 29.12 -12.46 0.24
C ALA A 154 28.52 -12.41 -1.17
N LEU A 155 29.40 -12.35 -2.18
CA LEU A 155 29.01 -12.45 -3.57
C LEU A 155 28.31 -13.79 -3.79
N PRO A 156 27.15 -13.83 -4.46
CA PRO A 156 26.44 -15.07 -4.70
C PRO A 156 27.29 -15.98 -5.60
N SER A 157 28.00 -16.93 -5.00
CA SER A 157 28.80 -17.89 -5.74
C SER A 157 27.90 -19.07 -6.15
N LEU A 158 27.86 -19.39 -7.45
CA LEU A 158 27.15 -20.56 -7.99
C LEU A 158 27.71 -21.91 -7.50
N ARG A 159 28.86 -21.88 -6.82
CA ARG A 159 29.47 -23.08 -6.23
C ARG A 159 28.81 -23.37 -4.89
N LYS A 160 27.98 -24.42 -4.84
CA LYS A 160 27.61 -25.06 -3.57
C LYS A 160 28.90 -25.36 -2.80
N LYS A 161 29.11 -24.74 -1.65
CA LYS A 161 30.03 -25.30 -0.65
C LYS A 161 29.43 -26.65 -0.25
N ARG A 162 30.11 -27.71 -0.66
CA ARG A 162 29.87 -29.08 -0.19
C ARG A 162 30.13 -29.15 1.31
#